data_AF-A0A7X3QDW2-F1
#
_entry.id   AF-A0A7X3QDW2-F1
#
_cell.length_a   1.000
_cell.length_b   1.000
_cell.length_c   1.000
_cell.angle_alpha   90.00
_cell.angle_beta   90.00
_cell.angle_gamma   90.00
#
_symmetry.space_group_name_H-M   'P 1'
#
loop_
_entity.id
_entity.type
_entity.pdbx_description
1 polymer ?
#
loop_
_entity_poly.entity_id
_entity_poly.type
_entity_poly.pdbx_seq_one_letter_code
_entity_poly.pdbx_strand_id
1 'polypeptide(L)'
;MPDLNRRAELEHLGDRIAELSARIQAATYELLVLIREFDARTGWSGCTSCAHWLSWRTGLAPGAAREHVRVARALGKLPKL
;
A
#
# COMPACT_ATOMS: atom_id res chain seq x y z
N MET A 1 -10.47 -41.96 -8.45
CA MET A 1 -9.72 -41.06 -7.55
C MET A 1 -10.12 -39.63 -7.88
N PRO A 2 -10.46 -38.77 -6.91
CA PRO A 2 -10.70 -37.36 -7.19
C PRO A 2 -9.41 -36.71 -7.68
N ASP A 3 -9.56 -35.80 -8.62
CA ASP A 3 -8.52 -35.29 -9.50
C ASP A 3 -7.36 -34.59 -8.75
N LEU A 4 -6.24 -35.31 -8.60
CA LEU A 4 -5.00 -34.80 -8.01
C LEU A 4 -4.39 -33.66 -8.84
N ASN A 5 -4.62 -33.65 -10.16
CA ASN A 5 -4.13 -32.60 -11.06
C ASN A 5 -4.83 -31.27 -10.75
N ARG A 6 -6.15 -31.31 -10.51
CA ARG A 6 -6.91 -30.13 -10.07
C ARG A 6 -6.43 -29.56 -8.74
N ARG A 7 -5.99 -30.41 -7.80
CA ARG A 7 -5.45 -29.94 -6.52
C ARG A 7 -4.11 -29.24 -6.71
N ALA A 8 -3.21 -29.83 -7.49
CA ALA A 8 -1.91 -29.23 -7.81
C ALA A 8 -2.05 -27.89 -8.56
N GLU A 9 -3.01 -27.79 -9.50
CA GLU A 9 -3.32 -26.54 -10.20
C GLU A 9 -3.80 -25.43 -9.25
N LEU A 10 -4.66 -25.76 -8.28
CA LEU A 10 -5.15 -24.80 -7.28
C LEU A 10 -4.05 -24.37 -6.30
N GLU A 11 -3.17 -25.28 -5.89
CA GLU A 11 -2.00 -24.95 -5.06
C GLU A 11 -1.08 -23.98 -5.79
N HIS A 12 -0.73 -24.27 -7.06
CA HIS A 12 0.09 -23.38 -7.86
C HIS A 12 -0.55 -22.00 -8.07
N LEU A 13 -1.88 -21.93 -8.28
CA LEU A 13 -2.59 -20.65 -8.34
C LEU A 13 -2.51 -19.89 -7.00
N GLY A 14 -2.64 -20.61 -5.89
CA GLY A 14 -2.48 -20.05 -4.54
C GLY A 14 -1.10 -19.44 -4.32
N ASP A 15 -0.04 -20.15 -4.72
CA ASP A 15 1.33 -19.65 -4.62
C ASP A 15 1.54 -18.36 -5.43
N ARG A 16 0.98 -18.31 -6.65
CA ARG A 16 1.04 -17.11 -7.49
C ARG A 16 0.29 -15.93 -6.90
N ILE A 17 -0.86 -16.16 -6.25
CA ILE A 17 -1.60 -15.13 -5.52
C ILE A 17 -0.77 -14.62 -4.35
N ALA A 18 -0.17 -15.53 -3.57
CA ALA A 18 0.66 -15.17 -2.43
C ALA A 18 1.88 -14.34 -2.85
N GLU A 19 2.58 -14.75 -3.92
CA GLU A 19 3.74 -14.03 -4.46
C GLU A 19 3.36 -12.63 -4.96
N LEU A 20 2.24 -12.50 -5.70
CA LEU A 20 1.77 -11.20 -6.15
C LEU A 20 1.36 -10.32 -4.96
N SER A 21 0.67 -10.89 -3.98
CA SER A 21 0.27 -10.18 -2.76
C SER A 21 1.49 -9.64 -2.01
N ALA A 22 2.53 -10.46 -1.82
CA ALA A 22 3.77 -10.03 -1.16
C ALA A 22 4.44 -8.85 -1.88
N ARG A 23 4.47 -8.88 -3.22
CA ARG A 23 5.00 -7.76 -4.02
C ARG A 23 4.15 -6.50 -3.90
N ILE A 24 2.82 -6.62 -3.92
CA ILE A 24 1.90 -5.49 -3.70
C ILE A 24 2.08 -4.90 -2.29
N GLN A 25 2.24 -5.76 -1.28
CA GLN A 25 2.45 -5.33 0.10
C GLN A 25 3.80 -4.61 0.26
N ALA A 26 4.87 -5.12 -0.34
CA ALA A 26 6.17 -4.45 -0.35
C ALA A 26 6.09 -3.07 -1.02
N ALA A 27 5.49 -2.98 -2.22
CA ALA A 27 5.27 -1.71 -2.91
C ALA A 27 4.37 -0.75 -2.11
N THR A 28 3.36 -1.26 -1.41
CA THR A 28 2.50 -0.45 -0.53
C THR A 28 3.29 0.10 0.67
N TYR A 29 4.17 -0.69 1.27
CA TYR A 29 5.06 -0.22 2.32
C TYR A 29 5.99 0.89 1.83
N GLU A 30 6.64 0.70 0.67
CA GLU A 30 7.49 1.72 0.03
C GLU A 30 6.71 3.01 -0.24
N LEU A 31 5.49 2.91 -0.76
CA LEU A 31 4.61 4.06 -0.97
C LEU A 31 4.33 4.79 0.35
N LEU A 32 4.01 4.07 1.43
CA LEU A 32 3.74 4.68 2.74
C LEU A 32 4.97 5.39 3.31
N VAL A 33 6.18 4.84 3.11
CA VAL A 33 7.44 5.50 3.50
C VAL A 33 7.63 6.81 2.73
N LEU A 34 7.41 6.81 1.42
CA LEU A 34 7.49 8.01 0.59
C LEU A 34 6.44 9.06 0.96
N ILE A 35 5.20 8.65 1.20
CA ILE A 35 4.12 9.55 1.65
C ILE A 35 4.51 10.19 2.99
N ARG A 36 5.05 9.42 3.94
CA ARG A 36 5.48 9.96 5.23
C ARG A 36 6.54 11.03 5.06
N GLU A 37 7.56 10.75 4.25
CA GLU A 37 8.65 11.70 3.99
C GLU A 37 8.14 12.96 3.30
N PHE A 38 7.28 12.80 2.31
CA PHE A 38 6.65 13.91 1.60
C PHE A 38 5.76 14.78 2.52
N ASP A 39 4.95 14.15 3.36
CA ASP A 39 4.11 14.82 4.36
C ASP A 39 4.95 15.58 5.40
N ALA A 40 6.02 14.96 5.90
CA ALA A 40 6.93 15.57 6.89
C ALA A 40 7.70 16.78 6.34
N ARG A 41 7.98 16.80 5.03
CA ARG A 41 8.61 17.92 4.33
C ARG A 41 7.60 18.98 3.86
N THR A 42 6.31 18.82 4.18
CA THR A 42 5.22 19.68 3.69
C THR A 42 5.24 19.78 2.15
N GLY A 43 5.61 18.69 1.45
CA GLY A 43 5.74 18.69 -0.01
C GLY A 43 4.42 18.96 -0.74
N TRP A 44 3.30 18.84 -0.02
CA TRP A 44 1.95 19.15 -0.48
C TRP A 44 1.61 20.65 -0.40
N SER A 45 2.57 21.53 -0.06
CA SER A 45 2.35 22.98 0.03
C SER A 45 1.65 23.51 -1.22
N GLY A 46 0.55 24.25 -1.04
CA GLY A 46 -0.33 24.68 -2.14
C GLY A 46 -1.59 23.82 -2.29
N CYS A 47 -1.68 22.67 -1.62
CA CYS A 47 -2.93 21.94 -1.40
C CYS A 47 -3.43 22.12 0.04
N THR A 48 -4.71 21.82 0.27
CA THR A 48 -5.33 21.94 1.61
C THR A 48 -4.78 20.95 2.64
N SER A 49 -4.24 19.81 2.21
CA SER A 49 -3.58 18.81 3.06
C SER A 49 -2.82 17.79 2.21
N CYS A 50 -1.92 17.00 2.82
CA CYS A 50 -1.25 15.89 2.13
C CYS A 50 -2.24 14.87 1.54
N ALA A 51 -3.33 14.57 2.25
CA ALA A 51 -4.36 13.64 1.76
C ALA A 51 -5.11 14.20 0.55
N HIS A 52 -5.38 15.51 0.53
CA HIS A 52 -5.97 16.18 -0.62
C HIS A 52 -5.01 16.13 -1.82
N TRP A 53 -3.73 16.48 -1.62
CA TRP A 53 -2.72 16.40 -2.69
C TRP A 53 -2.62 14.98 -3.25
N LEU A 54 -2.60 13.96 -2.38
CA LEU A 54 -2.50 12.57 -2.78
C LEU A 54 -3.71 12.13 -3.61
N SER A 55 -4.93 12.48 -3.18
CA SER A 55 -6.16 12.20 -3.92
C SER A 55 -6.15 12.84 -5.31
N TRP A 56 -5.81 14.13 -5.39
CA TRP A 56 -5.70 14.86 -6.67
C TRP A 56 -4.62 14.28 -7.58
N ARG A 57 -3.43 13.97 -7.05
CA ARG A 57 -2.28 13.58 -7.85
C ARG A 57 -2.37 12.15 -8.39
N THR A 58 -2.97 11.24 -7.62
CA THR A 58 -2.98 9.79 -7.91
C THR A 58 -4.35 9.24 -8.31
N GLY A 59 -5.42 10.03 -8.18
CA GLY A 59 -6.79 9.57 -8.44
C GLY A 59 -7.39 8.70 -7.33
N LEU A 60 -6.70 8.53 -6.19
CA LEU A 60 -7.26 7.84 -5.04
C LEU A 60 -8.51 8.54 -4.52
N ALA A 61 -9.52 7.75 -4.17
CA ALA A 61 -10.70 8.26 -3.48
C ALA A 61 -10.27 9.01 -2.19
N PRO A 62 -10.94 10.12 -1.81
CA PRO A 62 -10.52 10.93 -0.66
C PRO A 62 -10.40 10.14 0.66
N GLY A 63 -11.26 9.14 0.88
CA GLY A 63 -11.18 8.25 2.04
C GLY A 63 -9.91 7.42 2.06
N ALA A 64 -9.56 6.79 0.93
CA ALA A 64 -8.35 5.99 0.80
C ALA A 64 -7.09 6.85 0.96
N ALA A 65 -7.06 8.03 0.34
CA ALA A 65 -5.92 8.95 0.47
C ALA A 65 -5.69 9.38 1.93
N ARG A 66 -6.76 9.70 2.68
CA ARG A 66 -6.68 9.99 4.12
C ARG A 66 -6.11 8.81 4.91
N GLU A 67 -6.56 7.60 4.60
CA GLU A 67 -6.10 6.40 5.28
C GLU A 67 -4.62 6.12 5.02
N HIS A 68 -4.15 6.24 3.77
CA HIS A 68 -2.72 6.11 3.45
C HIS A 68 -1.86 7.11 4.21
N VAL A 69 -2.27 8.39 4.29
CA VAL A 69 -1.54 9.41 5.06
C VAL A 69 -1.56 9.08 6.56
N ARG A 70 -2.69 8.61 7.10
CA ARG A 70 -2.80 8.21 8.51
C ARG A 70 -1.85 7.05 8.84
N VAL A 71 -1.84 6.01 8.01
CA VAL A 71 -0.97 4.84 8.17
C VAL A 71 0.51 5.22 8.01
N ALA A 72 0.85 6.04 7.00
CA ALA A 72 2.21 6.53 6.78
C ALA A 72 2.76 7.28 8.02
N ARG A 73 1.94 8.14 8.64
CA ARG A 73 2.29 8.83 9.90
C ARG A 73 2.47 7.87 11.07
N ALA A 74 1.62 6.85 11.17
CA ALA A 74 1.72 5.83 12.23
C ALA A 74 2.98 4.96 12.07
N LEU A 75 3.36 4.63 10.82
CA LEU A 75 4.54 3.83 10.50
C LEU A 75 5.83 4.45 11.04
N GLY A 76 5.93 5.79 11.08
CA GLY A 76 7.07 6.50 11.68
C GLY A 76 7.21 6.34 13.19
N LYS A 77 6.20 5.81 13.88
CA LYS A 77 6.20 5.64 15.34
C LYS A 77 6.46 4.20 15.79
N LEU A 78 6.54 3.26 14.86
CA LEU A 78 6.80 1.86 15.17
C LEU A 78 8.31 1.60 15.29
N PRO A 79 8.74 0.74 16.22
CA PRO A 79 10.13 0.32 16.29
C PRO A 79 10.53 -0.38 14.99
N LYS A 80 11.79 -0.19 14.57
CA LYS A 80 12.36 -0.96 13.46
C LYS A 80 12.49 -2.41 13.92
N LEU A 81 11.97 -3.34 13.12
CA LEU A 81 12.15 -4.78 13.29
C LEU A 81 13.57 -5.19 12.88
#